data_AF-A0A449BYG2-F1
#
_entry.id   AF-A0A449BYG2-F1
#
_cell.length_a   1.000
_cell.length_b   1.000
_cell.length_c   1.000
_cell.angle_alpha   90.00
_cell.angle_beta   90.00
_cell.angle_gamma   90.00
#
_symmetry.space_group_name_H-M   'P 1'
#
loop_
_entity.id
_entity.type
_entity.pdbx_description
1 polymer ?
#
loop_
_entity_poly.entity_id
_entity_poly.type
_entity_poly.pdbx_seq_one_letter_code
_entity_poly.pdbx_strand_id
1 'polypeptide(L)'
;MNKGYIKITLALLSVVGCMQNIAFASETAATTNSSNDEYKQQLFIDPEEAKQAENVMAEALAIAQEHAQKSEDYKLYSKKDEGAILYFKKINEADVGKLDLIIPNPDCYDDIISLLMDPDGPKKIYSTFVDGYVSRIYNPNLQIIRRQYKSNIIGVQRYCYSLINKVELSDDETAVLLVSTDTNDRDSQDYEMRLNPIVESANSFQPDIDPLEDIRNASVTKMYVNLVAFFIKKEADCVKFTVISSIDYNPPAYISQIALRKIASNHFFQATKIRDIFKNE
;
A
#
# COMPACT_ATOMS: atom_id res chain seq x y z
N MET A 1 -34.39 -6.11 -32.41
CA MET A 1 -33.03 -5.94 -32.98
C MET A 1 -32.48 -4.60 -32.55
N ASN A 2 -31.19 -4.63 -32.23
CA ASN A 2 -30.42 -3.76 -31.34
C ASN A 2 -29.92 -2.45 -31.98
N LYS A 3 -29.32 -1.60 -31.13
CA LYS A 3 -28.43 -0.43 -31.34
C LYS A 3 -29.09 0.89 -30.85
N GLY A 4 -28.87 1.40 -29.64
CA GLY A 4 -27.84 1.09 -28.65
C GLY A 4 -26.54 1.86 -28.92
N TYR A 5 -26.56 3.19 -28.87
CA TYR A 5 -25.37 4.06 -28.79
C TYR A 5 -25.73 5.41 -28.16
N ILE A 6 -24.76 5.99 -27.43
CA ILE A 6 -24.68 7.36 -26.89
C ILE A 6 -25.00 7.51 -25.38
N LYS A 7 -23.96 7.29 -24.55
CA LYS A 7 -23.37 8.29 -23.62
C LYS A 7 -22.48 7.60 -22.56
N ILE A 8 -21.22 7.34 -22.90
CA ILE A 8 -20.14 7.22 -21.91
C ILE A 8 -18.94 7.92 -22.53
N THR A 9 -18.85 9.24 -22.37
CA THR A 9 -17.68 10.03 -22.79
C THR A 9 -17.69 11.36 -22.05
N LEU A 10 -17.65 11.32 -20.71
CA LEU A 10 -17.34 12.51 -19.91
C LEU A 10 -16.97 12.21 -18.45
N ALA A 11 -16.09 11.24 -18.18
CA ALA A 11 -15.56 11.01 -16.83
C ALA A 11 -14.02 11.02 -16.75
N LEU A 12 -13.30 11.06 -17.88
CA LEU A 12 -11.83 11.01 -17.91
C LEU A 12 -11.14 12.37 -17.96
N LEU A 13 -11.88 13.48 -18.06
CA LEU A 13 -11.28 14.83 -18.15
C LEU A 13 -11.17 15.58 -16.81
N SER A 14 -11.74 15.05 -15.71
CA SER A 14 -11.70 15.73 -14.40
C SER A 14 -10.49 15.38 -13.54
N VAL A 15 -9.66 14.41 -13.92
CA VAL A 15 -8.45 14.02 -13.16
C VAL A 15 -7.19 14.78 -13.60
N VAL A 16 -7.23 15.50 -14.72
CA VAL A 16 -6.08 16.26 -15.25
C VAL A 16 -5.79 17.57 -14.47
N GLY A 17 -6.58 17.88 -13.45
CA GLY A 17 -6.47 19.13 -12.67
C GLY A 17 -5.52 19.11 -11.44
N CYS A 18 -5.07 17.94 -10.98
CA CYS A 18 -4.23 17.83 -9.77
C CYS A 18 -2.73 17.57 -10.05
N MET A 19 -2.23 18.00 -11.20
CA MET A 19 -0.79 18.06 -11.48
C MET A 19 -0.31 19.51 -11.41
N GLN A 20 -0.32 20.10 -10.21
CA GLN A 20 0.33 21.39 -9.98
C GLN A 20 1.77 21.15 -9.53
N ASN A 21 2.68 21.31 -10.50
CA ASN A 21 4.09 21.70 -10.40
C ASN A 21 4.69 21.76 -8.98
N ILE A 22 5.41 20.70 -8.58
CA ILE A 22 6.52 20.85 -7.64
C ILE A 22 7.77 21.06 -8.49
N ALA A 23 8.17 22.33 -8.65
CA ALA A 23 9.46 22.68 -9.20
C ALA A 23 10.55 22.19 -8.23
N PHE A 24 11.39 21.25 -8.67
CA PHE A 24 12.56 20.80 -7.92
C PHE A 24 13.56 21.97 -7.77
N ALA A 25 13.67 22.52 -6.57
CA ALA A 25 14.80 23.32 -6.14
C ALA A 25 15.65 22.47 -5.19
N SER A 26 16.70 21.83 -5.71
CA SER A 26 17.71 21.15 -4.91
C SER A 26 18.82 22.14 -4.57
N GLU A 27 18.70 22.84 -3.44
CA GLU A 27 19.85 23.50 -2.83
C GLU A 27 20.58 22.54 -1.91
N THR A 28 21.88 22.42 -2.16
CA THR A 28 22.82 21.51 -1.51
C THR A 28 23.39 22.14 -0.24
N ALA A 29 23.47 21.35 0.83
CA ALA A 29 24.46 21.57 1.88
C ALA A 29 25.01 20.20 2.31
N ALA A 30 26.28 19.95 1.98
CA ALA A 30 26.99 18.71 2.25
C ALA A 30 27.75 18.76 3.57
N THR A 31 27.60 17.72 4.42
CA THR A 31 28.62 17.13 5.33
C THR A 31 27.91 15.94 6.06
N THR A 32 28.42 14.71 6.25
CA THR A 32 29.77 14.14 6.28
C THR A 32 29.70 12.60 6.16
N ASN A 33 30.53 12.00 5.31
CA ASN A 33 31.11 10.64 5.26
C ASN A 33 30.40 9.43 5.95
N SER A 34 29.72 8.62 5.13
CA SER A 34 29.58 7.16 5.25
C SER A 34 29.52 6.57 3.83
N SER A 35 29.93 5.30 3.63
CA SER A 35 30.20 4.60 2.36
C SER A 35 29.39 5.04 1.13
N ASN A 36 30.13 5.41 0.08
CA ASN A 36 29.75 6.38 -0.95
C ASN A 36 29.00 5.80 -2.17
N ASP A 37 28.39 4.61 -2.05
CA ASP A 37 27.71 3.92 -3.15
C ASP A 37 26.19 3.88 -2.96
N GLU A 38 25.68 3.58 -1.75
CA GLU A 38 24.25 3.67 -1.40
C GLU A 38 23.70 5.10 -1.56
N TYR A 39 24.45 6.09 -1.07
CA TYR A 39 24.06 7.51 -1.16
C TYR A 39 24.09 8.05 -2.60
N LYS A 40 24.93 7.50 -3.49
CA LYS A 40 25.00 7.92 -4.90
C LYS A 40 23.86 7.34 -5.72
N GLN A 41 23.40 6.12 -5.44
CA GLN A 41 22.23 5.53 -6.10
C GLN A 41 20.93 6.30 -5.78
N GLN A 42 20.80 6.87 -4.58
CA GLN A 42 19.66 7.74 -4.24
C GLN A 42 19.66 9.10 -4.97
N LEU A 43 20.81 9.59 -5.45
CA LEU A 43 20.92 10.92 -6.06
C LEU A 43 20.53 10.95 -7.55
N PHE A 44 20.56 9.82 -8.26
CA PHE A 44 20.13 9.74 -9.65
C PHE A 44 18.93 8.81 -9.80
N ILE A 45 17.75 9.40 -9.73
CA ILE A 45 16.49 8.72 -10.02
C ILE A 45 16.13 9.02 -11.47
N ASP A 46 15.86 7.98 -12.24
CA ASP A 46 15.36 8.15 -13.61
C ASP A 46 14.02 8.91 -13.56
N PRO A 47 13.92 10.10 -14.19
CA PRO A 47 12.67 10.85 -14.23
C PRO A 47 11.52 10.07 -14.85
N GLU A 48 11.81 9.16 -15.79
CA GLU A 48 10.77 8.32 -16.40
C GLU A 48 10.24 7.27 -15.41
N GLU A 49 11.12 6.68 -14.60
CA GLU A 49 10.71 5.78 -13.52
C GLU A 49 9.86 6.51 -12.47
N ALA A 50 10.26 7.72 -12.07
CA ALA A 50 9.50 8.54 -11.13
C ALA A 50 8.08 8.84 -11.66
N LYS A 51 7.98 9.20 -12.93
CA LYS A 51 6.69 9.44 -13.59
C LYS A 51 5.84 8.17 -13.69
N GLN A 52 6.44 7.01 -13.94
CA GLN A 52 5.72 5.74 -13.91
C GLN A 52 5.22 5.41 -12.52
N ALA A 53 6.02 5.63 -11.48
CA ALA A 53 5.59 5.45 -10.09
C ALA A 53 4.39 6.35 -9.75
N GLU A 54 4.41 7.62 -10.17
CA GLU A 54 3.27 8.53 -10.03
C GLU A 54 2.02 8.03 -10.74
N ASN A 55 2.15 7.54 -11.98
CA ASN A 55 1.03 6.98 -12.74
C ASN A 55 0.42 5.75 -12.05
N VAL A 56 1.25 4.85 -11.51
CA VAL A 56 0.79 3.68 -10.75
C VAL A 56 -0.01 4.11 -9.53
N MET A 57 0.48 5.09 -8.78
CA MET A 57 -0.20 5.53 -7.56
C MET A 57 -1.45 6.36 -7.84
N ALA A 58 -1.52 7.05 -8.98
CA ALA A 58 -2.73 7.73 -9.43
C ALA A 58 -3.85 6.74 -9.80
N GLU A 59 -3.53 5.66 -10.53
CA GLU A 59 -4.48 4.58 -10.80
C GLU A 59 -4.94 3.91 -9.50
N ALA A 60 -3.98 3.58 -8.61
CA ALA A 60 -4.27 2.95 -7.32
C ALA A 60 -5.23 3.80 -6.46
N LEU A 61 -5.03 5.12 -6.44
CA LEU A 61 -5.92 6.04 -5.72
C LEU A 61 -7.35 5.99 -6.28
N ALA A 62 -7.50 6.08 -7.60
CA ALA A 62 -8.81 6.08 -8.26
C ALA A 62 -9.59 4.78 -7.97
N ILE A 63 -8.90 3.62 -8.04
CA ILE A 63 -9.49 2.31 -7.72
C ILE A 63 -9.85 2.22 -6.24
N ALA A 64 -8.97 2.68 -5.34
CA ALA A 64 -9.24 2.66 -3.91
C ALA A 64 -10.43 3.55 -3.53
N GLN A 65 -10.58 4.72 -4.15
CA GLN A 65 -11.72 5.62 -3.93
C GLN A 65 -13.04 4.97 -4.37
N GLU A 66 -13.04 4.24 -5.50
CA GLU A 66 -14.21 3.47 -5.93
C GLU A 66 -14.60 2.42 -4.87
N HIS A 67 -13.64 1.69 -4.32
CA HIS A 67 -13.87 0.71 -3.26
C HIS A 67 -14.29 1.32 -1.93
N ALA A 68 -13.81 2.52 -1.59
CA ALA A 68 -14.23 3.22 -0.39
C ALA A 68 -15.71 3.62 -0.47
N GLN A 69 -16.17 4.09 -1.64
CA GLN A 69 -17.55 4.57 -1.84
C GLN A 69 -18.58 3.44 -2.02
N LYS A 70 -18.24 2.35 -2.72
CA LYS A 70 -19.19 1.27 -3.05
C LYS A 70 -19.19 0.18 -1.97
N SER A 71 -20.33 -0.01 -1.30
CA SER A 71 -20.52 -1.07 -0.30
C SER A 71 -21.49 -2.18 -0.72
N GLU A 72 -22.24 -2.02 -1.82
CA GLU A 72 -23.35 -2.92 -2.17
C GLU A 72 -22.91 -4.33 -2.56
N ASP A 73 -21.71 -4.48 -3.13
CA ASP A 73 -21.13 -5.75 -3.55
C ASP A 73 -20.17 -6.36 -2.52
N TYR A 74 -19.89 -5.63 -1.44
CA TYR A 74 -19.12 -6.09 -0.30
C TYR A 74 -20.01 -6.89 0.66
N LYS A 75 -19.56 -8.10 1.01
CA LYS A 75 -20.25 -8.96 1.97
C LYS A 75 -19.69 -8.72 3.37
N LEU A 76 -20.57 -8.48 4.33
CA LEU A 76 -20.19 -8.38 5.74
C LEU A 76 -19.50 -9.67 6.19
N TYR A 77 -18.34 -9.52 6.82
CA TYR A 77 -17.56 -10.63 7.37
C TYR A 77 -17.55 -10.60 8.90
N SER A 78 -17.37 -9.41 9.48
CA SER A 78 -17.39 -9.23 10.94
C SER A 78 -17.81 -7.81 11.31
N LYS A 79 -18.54 -7.67 12.41
CA LYS A 79 -18.87 -6.40 13.05
C LYS A 79 -18.52 -6.53 14.53
N LYS A 80 -17.45 -5.86 14.98
CA LYS A 80 -17.06 -5.86 16.40
C LYS A 80 -17.94 -4.89 17.18
N ASP A 81 -18.12 -3.70 16.64
CA ASP A 81 -18.98 -2.62 17.13
C ASP A 81 -19.40 -1.74 15.95
N GLU A 82 -20.13 -0.66 16.20
CA GLU A 82 -20.59 0.25 15.13
C GLU A 82 -19.45 1.00 14.44
N GLY A 83 -18.31 1.15 15.09
CA GLY A 83 -17.15 1.79 14.51
C GLY A 83 -16.07 0.81 14.02
N ALA A 84 -16.30 -0.50 13.98
CA ALA A 84 -15.32 -1.47 13.47
C ALA A 84 -16.03 -2.58 12.69
N ILE A 85 -16.10 -2.40 11.37
CA ILE A 85 -16.84 -3.29 10.48
C ILE A 85 -15.94 -3.74 9.33
N LEU A 86 -15.83 -5.05 9.16
CA LEU A 86 -15.01 -5.69 8.14
C LEU A 86 -15.90 -6.39 7.11
N TYR A 87 -15.61 -6.09 5.85
CA TYR A 87 -16.26 -6.64 4.68
C TYR A 87 -15.25 -7.28 3.74
N PHE A 88 -15.72 -8.19 2.90
CA PHE A 88 -14.93 -8.74 1.80
C PHE A 88 -15.73 -8.77 0.50
N LYS A 89 -15.01 -8.56 -0.60
CA LYS A 89 -15.46 -8.79 -1.97
C LYS A 89 -14.39 -9.60 -2.70
N LYS A 90 -14.80 -10.38 -3.70
CA LYS A 90 -13.89 -10.99 -4.67
C LYS A 90 -13.81 -10.13 -5.94
N ILE A 91 -12.60 -9.94 -6.46
CA ILE A 91 -12.34 -9.38 -7.79
C ILE A 91 -11.44 -10.39 -8.50
N ASN A 92 -11.92 -10.99 -9.59
CA ASN A 92 -11.28 -12.15 -10.20
C ASN A 92 -11.01 -13.23 -9.13
N GLU A 93 -9.76 -13.66 -8.96
CA GLU A 93 -9.32 -14.59 -7.90
C GLU A 93 -8.78 -13.88 -6.64
N ALA A 94 -8.70 -12.55 -6.63
CA ALA A 94 -8.21 -11.78 -5.50
C ALA A 94 -9.33 -11.44 -4.50
N ASP A 95 -9.06 -11.66 -3.22
CA ASP A 95 -9.90 -11.13 -2.15
C ASP A 95 -9.52 -9.68 -1.85
N VAL A 96 -10.52 -8.81 -1.77
CA VAL A 96 -10.40 -7.42 -1.36
C VAL A 96 -11.19 -7.24 -0.07
N GLY A 97 -10.49 -6.90 1.00
CA GLY A 97 -11.11 -6.55 2.27
C GLY A 97 -11.30 -5.04 2.40
N LYS A 98 -12.37 -4.65 3.08
CA LYS A 98 -12.66 -3.27 3.48
C LYS A 98 -12.95 -3.23 4.97
N LEU A 99 -12.18 -2.47 5.73
CA LEU A 99 -12.41 -2.21 7.15
C LEU A 99 -12.77 -0.74 7.34
N ASP A 100 -13.96 -0.47 7.88
CA ASP A 100 -14.33 0.86 8.36
C ASP A 100 -14.09 0.92 9.87
N LEU A 101 -13.32 1.92 10.29
CA LEU A 101 -12.86 2.11 11.67
C LEU A 101 -13.12 3.56 12.14
N ILE A 102 -13.66 3.73 13.35
CA ILE A 102 -13.77 5.05 14.02
C ILE A 102 -12.78 5.10 15.18
N ILE A 103 -11.90 6.09 15.20
CA ILE A 103 -10.93 6.34 16.27
C ILE A 103 -11.38 7.60 17.02
N PRO A 104 -11.84 7.49 18.29
CA PRO A 104 -12.44 8.61 19.03
C PRO A 104 -11.39 9.56 19.61
N ASN A 105 -10.46 10.00 18.76
CA ASN A 105 -9.45 11.00 19.06
C ASN A 105 -9.16 11.75 17.75
N PRO A 106 -9.66 12.98 17.54
CA PRO A 106 -9.40 13.73 16.31
C PRO A 106 -7.96 14.24 16.22
N ASP A 107 -7.23 14.34 17.33
CA ASP A 107 -5.88 14.90 17.39
C ASP A 107 -4.82 13.91 16.89
N CYS A 108 -5.11 12.61 16.88
CA CYS A 108 -4.20 11.58 16.36
C CYS A 108 -4.12 11.50 14.82
N TYR A 109 -4.76 12.42 14.09
CA TYR A 109 -4.82 12.43 12.63
C TYR A 109 -3.42 12.38 11.99
N ASP A 110 -2.53 13.30 12.37
CA ASP A 110 -1.17 13.40 11.83
C ASP A 110 -0.28 12.24 12.29
N ASP A 111 -0.52 11.74 13.51
CA ASP A 111 0.23 10.61 14.06
C ASP A 111 -0.11 9.29 13.35
N ILE A 112 -1.37 9.10 12.96
CA ILE A 112 -1.78 7.96 12.12
C ILE A 112 -1.07 8.03 10.77
N ILE A 113 -1.07 9.19 10.10
CA ILE A 113 -0.40 9.35 8.79
C ILE A 113 1.09 9.06 8.93
N SER A 114 1.73 9.62 9.95
CA SER A 114 3.16 9.41 10.24
C SER A 114 3.47 7.94 10.51
N LEU A 115 2.62 7.25 11.29
CA LEU A 115 2.75 5.83 11.56
C LEU A 115 2.65 4.98 10.29
N LEU A 116 1.79 5.34 9.35
CA LEU A 116 1.59 4.55 8.13
C LEU A 116 2.72 4.73 7.11
N MET A 117 3.26 5.96 7.03
CA MET A 117 4.39 6.31 6.16
C MET A 117 5.73 5.77 6.65
N ASP A 118 5.88 5.55 7.96
CA ASP A 118 7.07 4.92 8.53
C ASP A 118 7.24 3.47 8.02
N PRO A 119 8.40 3.11 7.42
CA PRO A 119 8.69 1.73 7.05
C PRO A 119 8.52 0.74 8.21
N ASP A 120 8.90 1.15 9.43
CA ASP A 120 8.81 0.39 10.68
C ASP A 120 7.51 0.60 11.45
N GLY A 121 6.66 1.52 11.01
CA GLY A 121 5.36 1.80 11.62
C GLY A 121 4.46 0.56 11.86
N PRO A 122 4.41 -0.43 10.93
CA PRO A 122 3.70 -1.69 11.15
C PRO A 122 4.09 -2.42 12.44
N LYS A 123 5.28 -2.20 13.01
CA LYS A 123 5.72 -2.79 14.28
C LYS A 123 4.77 -2.50 15.44
N LYS A 124 4.13 -1.33 15.46
CA LYS A 124 3.14 -0.98 16.51
C LYS A 124 1.83 -1.74 16.36
N ILE A 125 1.52 -2.23 15.16
CA ILE A 125 0.21 -2.80 14.79
C ILE A 125 0.28 -4.34 14.73
N TYR A 126 1.31 -4.86 14.05
CA TYR A 126 1.41 -6.26 13.66
C TYR A 126 2.53 -6.98 14.42
N SER A 127 2.16 -7.99 15.21
CA SER A 127 3.14 -8.80 15.96
C SER A 127 4.05 -9.65 15.08
N THR A 128 3.67 -9.84 13.81
CA THR A 128 4.44 -10.57 12.81
C THR A 128 5.49 -9.71 12.12
N PHE A 129 5.46 -8.38 12.26
CA PHE A 129 6.42 -7.50 11.60
C PHE A 129 7.84 -7.77 12.10
N VAL A 130 8.80 -7.76 11.17
CA VAL A 130 10.23 -7.95 11.45
C VAL A 130 10.93 -6.60 11.38
N ASP A 131 10.93 -5.99 10.20
CA ASP A 131 11.57 -4.70 9.92
C ASP A 131 11.04 -4.08 8.61
N GLY A 132 11.40 -2.82 8.38
CA GLY A 132 11.17 -2.11 7.14
C GLY A 132 12.26 -1.10 6.82
N TYR A 133 12.49 -0.88 5.53
CA TYR A 133 13.52 0.04 5.02
C TYR A 133 13.00 0.83 3.84
N VAL A 134 13.54 2.04 3.64
CA VAL A 134 13.33 2.81 2.42
C VAL A 134 14.36 2.38 1.38
N SER A 135 13.88 1.85 0.26
CA SER A 135 14.74 1.43 -0.86
C SER A 135 14.97 2.55 -1.86
N ARG A 136 13.97 3.42 -2.05
CA ARG A 136 14.02 4.50 -3.06
C ARG A 136 13.09 5.65 -2.65
N ILE A 137 13.50 6.89 -2.89
CA ILE A 137 12.71 8.10 -2.55
C ILE A 137 12.51 8.92 -3.81
N TYR A 138 11.35 8.90 -4.44
CA TYR A 138 11.06 9.77 -5.59
C TYR A 138 10.81 11.21 -5.14
N ASN A 139 10.06 11.35 -4.04
CA ASN A 139 9.82 12.61 -3.34
C ASN A 139 9.37 12.29 -1.88
N PRO A 140 9.17 13.29 -1.00
CA PRO A 140 8.80 13.05 0.40
C PRO A 140 7.52 12.21 0.58
N ASN A 141 6.59 12.28 -0.38
CA ASN A 141 5.31 11.59 -0.32
C ASN A 141 5.33 10.24 -1.04
N LEU A 142 6.24 10.01 -1.99
CA LEU A 142 6.29 8.84 -2.86
C LEU A 142 7.64 8.13 -2.78
N GLN A 143 7.63 6.90 -2.27
CA GLN A 143 8.84 6.12 -1.99
C GLN A 143 8.62 4.64 -2.32
N ILE A 144 9.70 3.87 -2.48
CA ILE A 144 9.65 2.40 -2.41
C ILE A 144 10.16 1.99 -1.05
N ILE A 145 9.35 1.20 -0.34
CA ILE A 145 9.72 0.60 0.93
C ILE A 145 9.77 -0.92 0.80
N ARG A 146 10.71 -1.52 1.52
CA ARG A 146 10.72 -2.95 1.83
C ARG A 146 10.06 -3.16 3.19
N ARG A 147 9.21 -4.17 3.31
CA ARG A 147 8.71 -4.63 4.61
C ARG A 147 8.83 -6.14 4.73
N GLN A 148 9.24 -6.63 5.90
CA GLN A 148 9.39 -8.05 6.19
C GLN A 148 8.51 -8.50 7.37
N TYR A 149 7.99 -9.72 7.27
CA TYR A 149 7.04 -10.30 8.19
C TYR A 149 7.36 -11.77 8.46
N LYS A 150 7.19 -12.20 9.70
CA LYS A 150 7.06 -13.62 10.05
C LYS A 150 5.72 -14.11 9.53
N SER A 151 5.72 -15.20 8.77
CA SER A 151 4.47 -15.81 8.33
C SER A 151 4.17 -17.07 9.12
N ASN A 152 2.93 -17.19 9.56
CA ASN A 152 2.39 -18.45 10.08
C ASN A 152 2.10 -19.45 8.94
N ILE A 153 2.20 -19.03 7.67
CA ILE A 153 2.21 -19.93 6.52
C ILE A 153 3.59 -20.61 6.48
N ILE A 154 3.69 -21.74 7.17
CA ILE A 154 4.81 -22.70 7.17
C ILE A 154 6.09 -22.16 7.86
N GLY A 155 5.98 -21.12 8.68
CA GLY A 155 7.12 -20.60 9.44
C GLY A 155 8.18 -19.90 8.59
N VAL A 156 7.86 -19.59 7.32
CA VAL A 156 8.75 -18.91 6.38
C VAL A 156 8.57 -17.40 6.51
N GLN A 157 9.67 -16.64 6.50
CA GLN A 157 9.60 -15.19 6.48
C GLN A 157 9.11 -14.70 5.11
N ARG A 158 8.39 -13.58 5.07
CA ARG A 158 7.91 -12.97 3.84
C ARG A 158 8.31 -11.53 3.75
N TYR A 159 8.59 -11.07 2.54
CA TYR A 159 8.91 -9.67 2.29
C TYR A 159 8.16 -9.15 1.08
N CYS A 160 7.98 -7.84 1.01
CA CYS A 160 7.48 -7.15 -0.17
C CYS A 160 8.25 -5.85 -0.38
N TYR A 161 8.50 -5.52 -1.64
CA TYR A 161 8.76 -4.15 -2.06
C TYR A 161 7.44 -3.54 -2.54
N SER A 162 7.17 -2.31 -2.11
CA SER A 162 5.97 -1.58 -2.49
C SER A 162 6.25 -0.09 -2.63
N LEU A 163 5.66 0.52 -3.65
CA LEU A 163 5.42 1.95 -3.64
C LEU A 163 4.55 2.28 -2.44
N ILE A 164 4.89 3.36 -1.75
CA ILE A 164 4.05 4.00 -0.75
C ILE A 164 3.85 5.46 -1.16
N ASN A 165 2.60 5.93 -1.13
CA ASN A 165 2.26 7.30 -1.51
C ASN A 165 1.34 7.96 -0.49
N LYS A 166 1.70 9.15 0.00
CA LYS A 166 0.81 10.05 0.75
C LYS A 166 0.14 11.03 -0.21
N VAL A 167 -1.20 11.07 -0.22
CA VAL A 167 -1.97 11.99 -1.03
C VAL A 167 -2.94 12.77 -0.14
N GLU A 168 -2.80 14.08 -0.11
CA GLU A 168 -3.76 14.98 0.54
C GLU A 168 -4.98 15.14 -0.40
N LEU A 169 -6.16 14.73 0.07
CA LEU A 169 -7.42 14.79 -0.69
C LEU A 169 -8.21 16.05 -0.38
N SER A 170 -8.08 16.55 0.85
CA SER A 170 -8.60 17.83 1.35
C SER A 170 -7.86 18.19 2.64
N ASP A 171 -8.15 19.38 3.20
CA ASP A 171 -7.55 19.83 4.47
C ASP A 171 -7.75 18.83 5.63
N ASP A 172 -8.83 18.04 5.60
CA ASP A 172 -9.18 17.09 6.66
C ASP A 172 -9.06 15.62 6.22
N GLU A 173 -8.60 15.32 5.00
CA GLU A 173 -8.60 13.96 4.46
C GLU A 173 -7.33 13.63 3.69
N THR A 174 -6.66 12.56 4.12
CA THR A 174 -5.43 12.04 3.51
C THR A 174 -5.62 10.58 3.14
N ALA A 175 -5.06 10.18 1.99
CA ALA A 175 -4.89 8.79 1.62
C ALA A 175 -3.42 8.37 1.75
N VAL A 176 -3.17 7.19 2.33
CA VAL A 176 -1.88 6.50 2.24
C VAL A 176 -2.07 5.21 1.45
N LEU A 177 -1.34 5.06 0.36
CA LEU A 177 -1.52 3.97 -0.61
C LEU A 177 -0.27 3.11 -0.65
N LEU A 178 -0.44 1.80 -0.83
CA LEU A 178 0.65 0.88 -1.12
C LEU A 178 0.32 -0.05 -2.28
N VAL A 179 1.28 -0.22 -3.18
CA VAL A 179 1.19 -1.15 -4.32
C VAL A 179 2.55 -1.79 -4.52
N SER A 180 2.61 -3.12 -4.61
CA SER A 180 3.86 -3.82 -4.83
C SER A 180 4.46 -3.52 -6.19
N THR A 181 5.78 -3.40 -6.18
CA THR A 181 6.60 -3.23 -7.39
C THR A 181 7.04 -4.58 -7.90
N ASP A 182 7.11 -4.74 -9.22
CA ASP A 182 7.67 -5.94 -9.82
C ASP A 182 9.19 -5.79 -9.94
N THR A 183 9.91 -6.00 -8.83
CA THR A 183 11.38 -5.92 -8.85
C THR A 183 11.94 -7.16 -9.52
N ASN A 184 12.81 -6.95 -10.51
CA ASN A 184 13.60 -8.01 -11.11
C ASN A 184 14.71 -8.41 -10.13
N ASP A 185 14.42 -9.37 -9.27
CA ASP A 185 15.41 -9.96 -8.39
C ASP A 185 16.31 -10.83 -9.30
N ARG A 186 17.49 -10.31 -9.69
CA ARG A 186 18.40 -10.83 -10.74
C ARG A 186 18.79 -12.33 -10.64
N ASP A 187 18.33 -13.05 -9.62
CA ASP A 187 18.71 -14.43 -9.29
C ASP A 187 17.69 -15.53 -9.63
N SER A 188 16.47 -15.24 -10.12
CA SER A 188 15.55 -16.32 -10.50
C SER A 188 15.66 -16.66 -11.99
N GLN A 189 16.25 -17.82 -12.31
CA GLN A 189 16.22 -18.40 -13.67
C GLN A 189 14.79 -18.72 -14.18
N ASP A 190 13.79 -18.68 -13.29
CA ASP A 190 12.36 -18.89 -13.56
C ASP A 190 11.52 -17.65 -13.22
N TYR A 191 11.93 -16.46 -13.69
CA TYR A 191 11.14 -15.24 -13.48
C TYR A 191 9.85 -15.29 -14.31
N GLU A 192 8.73 -15.64 -13.66
CA GLU A 192 7.39 -15.41 -14.20
C GLU A 192 6.90 -14.04 -13.72
N MET A 193 6.63 -13.14 -14.67
CA MET A 193 6.07 -11.82 -14.39
C MET A 193 4.74 -11.96 -13.66
N ARG A 194 4.69 -11.47 -12.42
CA ARG A 194 3.48 -11.55 -11.61
C ARG A 194 2.56 -10.38 -11.94
N LEU A 195 1.38 -10.70 -12.44
CA LEU A 195 0.34 -9.71 -12.72
C LEU A 195 -0.41 -9.30 -11.44
N ASN A 196 -0.37 -8.01 -11.11
CA ASN A 196 -1.28 -7.34 -10.22
C ASN A 196 -2.70 -7.34 -10.84
N PRO A 197 -3.68 -8.00 -10.21
CA PRO A 197 -5.03 -8.13 -10.75
C PRO A 197 -5.93 -6.92 -10.46
N ILE A 198 -5.40 -5.89 -9.78
CA ILE A 198 -6.16 -4.70 -9.36
C ILE A 198 -5.59 -3.44 -10.00
N VAL A 199 -4.28 -3.18 -9.83
CA VAL A 199 -3.62 -1.98 -10.39
C VAL A 199 -2.82 -2.41 -11.61
N GLU A 200 -3.35 -2.17 -12.81
CA GLU A 200 -2.80 -2.73 -14.04
C GLU A 200 -1.48 -2.08 -14.44
N SER A 201 -1.33 -0.76 -14.26
CA SER A 201 -0.06 -0.06 -14.56
C SER A 201 1.12 -0.53 -13.72
N ALA A 202 0.88 -1.17 -12.56
CA ALA A 202 1.93 -1.75 -11.74
C ALA A 202 2.65 -2.90 -12.46
N ASN A 203 1.99 -3.56 -13.41
CA ASN A 203 2.55 -4.69 -14.18
C ASN A 203 3.67 -4.28 -15.14
N SER A 204 3.77 -2.99 -15.47
CA SER A 204 4.87 -2.45 -16.28
C SER A 204 5.93 -1.73 -15.44
N PHE A 205 5.72 -1.62 -14.12
CA PHE A 205 6.60 -0.87 -13.23
C PHE A 205 7.65 -1.78 -12.60
N GLN A 206 8.83 -1.81 -13.23
CA GLN A 206 9.94 -2.69 -12.89
C GLN A 206 11.20 -1.91 -12.52
N PRO A 207 11.23 -1.25 -11.35
CA PRO A 207 12.42 -0.53 -10.91
C PRO A 207 13.55 -1.52 -10.61
N ASP A 208 14.77 -1.17 -11.02
CA ASP A 208 15.97 -1.94 -10.68
C ASP A 208 16.37 -1.63 -9.23
N ILE A 209 16.12 -2.58 -8.33
CA ILE A 209 16.43 -2.45 -6.91
C ILE A 209 17.42 -3.54 -6.55
N ASP A 210 18.62 -3.15 -6.11
CA ASP A 210 19.59 -4.11 -5.62
C ASP A 210 19.02 -4.77 -4.34
N PRO A 211 18.82 -6.10 -4.32
CA PRO A 211 18.27 -6.77 -3.14
C PRO A 211 19.30 -6.74 -2.02
N LEU A 212 18.84 -6.38 -0.81
CA LEU A 212 19.63 -6.40 0.42
C LEU A 212 20.23 -7.80 0.69
N GLU A 213 21.43 -7.84 1.27
CA GLU A 213 22.19 -9.09 1.48
C GLU A 213 21.46 -10.12 2.36
N ASP A 214 20.60 -9.67 3.27
CA ASP A 214 19.81 -10.51 4.17
C ASP A 214 18.76 -11.35 3.43
N ILE A 215 18.19 -10.83 2.34
CA ILE A 215 17.27 -11.56 1.46
C ILE A 215 18.01 -12.60 0.62
N ARG A 216 19.23 -12.29 0.16
CA ARG A 216 20.01 -13.20 -0.70
C ARG A 216 20.40 -14.50 0.01
N ASN A 217 20.48 -14.48 1.34
CA ASN A 217 21.02 -15.57 2.14
C ASN A 217 19.97 -16.33 2.99
N ALA A 218 18.71 -15.92 2.98
CA ALA A 218 17.66 -16.51 3.81
C ALA A 218 16.51 -17.12 2.99
N SER A 219 15.84 -18.15 3.53
CA SER A 219 14.60 -18.70 2.96
C SER A 219 13.44 -17.74 3.24
N VAL A 220 13.35 -16.67 2.44
CA VAL A 220 12.30 -15.63 2.53
C VAL A 220 11.48 -15.65 1.24
N THR A 221 10.16 -15.71 1.37
CA THR A 221 9.23 -15.74 0.22
C THR A 221 8.70 -14.35 -0.09
N LYS A 222 8.76 -13.92 -1.35
CA LYS A 222 8.17 -12.66 -1.79
C LYS A 222 6.63 -12.71 -1.69
N MET A 223 6.03 -11.65 -1.15
CA MET A 223 4.59 -11.44 -1.10
C MET A 223 4.19 -10.15 -1.81
N TYR A 224 2.93 -10.14 -2.22
CA TYR A 224 2.28 -9.32 -3.23
C TYR A 224 1.29 -8.28 -2.69
N VAL A 225 1.62 -7.01 -2.52
CA VAL A 225 0.60 -5.98 -2.23
C VAL A 225 -0.10 -5.60 -3.53
N ASN A 226 -1.30 -6.16 -3.79
CA ASN A 226 -2.06 -5.76 -5.00
C ASN A 226 -2.53 -4.31 -4.87
N LEU A 227 -3.15 -4.00 -3.74
CA LEU A 227 -3.56 -2.66 -3.36
C LEU A 227 -3.80 -2.63 -1.85
N VAL A 228 -3.18 -1.68 -1.16
CA VAL A 228 -3.59 -1.26 0.18
C VAL A 228 -3.85 0.23 0.13
N ALA A 229 -4.94 0.67 0.74
CA ALA A 229 -5.27 2.08 0.87
C ALA A 229 -5.81 2.35 2.28
N PHE A 230 -5.31 3.41 2.88
CA PHE A 230 -5.81 3.97 4.13
C PHE A 230 -6.39 5.34 3.83
N PHE A 231 -7.69 5.51 3.98
CA PHE A 231 -8.34 6.82 3.96
C PHE A 231 -8.50 7.28 5.40
N ILE A 232 -7.84 8.38 5.73
CA ILE A 232 -7.80 8.99 7.06
C ILE A 232 -8.52 10.31 6.95
N LYS A 233 -9.67 10.42 7.62
CA LYS A 233 -10.49 11.64 7.62
C LYS A 233 -10.69 12.16 9.03
N LYS A 234 -10.23 13.37 9.29
CA LYS A 234 -10.48 14.10 10.52
C LYS A 234 -11.93 14.58 10.54
N GLU A 235 -12.58 14.38 11.69
CA GLU A 235 -13.91 14.90 12.00
C GLU A 235 -13.82 15.63 13.35
N ALA A 236 -14.90 16.29 13.78
CA ALA A 236 -14.87 17.14 14.98
C ALA A 236 -14.49 16.39 16.27
N ASP A 237 -14.86 15.12 16.38
CA ASP A 237 -14.72 14.30 17.59
C ASP A 237 -13.96 12.98 17.37
N CYS A 238 -13.57 12.69 16.13
CA CYS A 238 -12.94 11.43 15.79
C CYS A 238 -12.12 11.51 14.49
N VAL A 239 -11.40 10.43 14.20
CA VAL A 239 -10.87 10.12 12.88
C VAL A 239 -11.65 8.94 12.31
N LYS A 240 -12.22 9.12 11.12
CA LYS A 240 -12.74 8.01 10.30
C LYS A 240 -11.58 7.42 9.52
N PHE A 241 -11.40 6.11 9.66
CA PHE A 241 -10.28 5.38 9.12
C PHE A 241 -10.80 4.19 8.30
N THR A 242 -10.71 4.29 6.98
CA THR A 242 -11.13 3.22 6.07
C THR A 242 -9.93 2.54 5.44
N VAL A 243 -9.83 1.23 5.58
CA VAL A 243 -8.75 0.41 5.03
C VAL A 243 -9.28 -0.46 3.91
N ILE A 244 -8.71 -0.33 2.72
CA ILE A 244 -8.87 -1.28 1.62
C ILE A 244 -7.59 -2.10 1.53
N SER A 245 -7.68 -3.42 1.45
CA SER A 245 -6.50 -4.27 1.32
C SER A 245 -6.77 -5.51 0.48
N SER A 246 -5.89 -5.76 -0.47
CA SER A 246 -5.74 -7.00 -1.19
C SER A 246 -4.26 -7.37 -1.26
N ILE A 247 -3.92 -8.52 -0.69
CA ILE A 247 -2.56 -9.02 -0.60
C ILE A 247 -2.56 -10.46 -1.08
N ASP A 248 -1.62 -10.78 -1.95
CA ASP A 248 -1.26 -12.14 -2.29
C ASP A 248 -0.05 -12.57 -1.46
N TYR A 249 -0.25 -13.57 -0.63
CA TYR A 249 0.78 -14.08 0.27
C TYR A 249 1.78 -15.03 -0.42
N ASN A 250 1.64 -15.23 -1.74
CA ASN A 250 2.32 -16.26 -2.51
C ASN A 250 2.29 -17.61 -1.78
N PRO A 251 1.09 -18.14 -1.50
CA PRO A 251 0.93 -19.33 -0.68
C PRO A 251 1.19 -20.59 -1.51
N PRO A 252 1.61 -21.70 -0.88
CA PRO A 252 1.63 -22.99 -1.57
C PRO A 252 0.25 -23.40 -2.05
N ALA A 253 0.19 -24.12 -3.18
CA ALA A 253 -1.04 -24.45 -3.90
C ALA A 253 -2.12 -25.19 -3.06
N TYR A 254 -1.74 -25.86 -1.98
CA TYR A 254 -2.68 -26.57 -1.11
C TYR A 254 -3.37 -25.68 -0.06
N ILE A 255 -2.94 -24.42 0.09
CA ILE A 255 -3.60 -23.47 0.99
C ILE A 255 -4.89 -22.98 0.35
N SER A 256 -6.03 -23.24 1.01
CA SER A 256 -7.33 -22.85 0.48
C SER A 256 -7.53 -21.33 0.54
N GLN A 257 -8.34 -20.80 -0.40
CA GLN A 257 -8.74 -19.39 -0.38
C GLN A 257 -9.44 -18.99 0.92
N ILE A 258 -10.18 -19.91 1.55
CA ILE A 258 -10.81 -19.69 2.87
C ILE A 258 -9.76 -19.44 3.95
N ALA A 259 -8.65 -20.19 3.94
CA ALA A 259 -7.56 -19.99 4.88
C ALA A 259 -6.86 -18.64 4.65
N LEU A 260 -6.64 -18.25 3.38
CA LEU A 260 -6.06 -16.96 3.04
C LEU A 260 -6.95 -15.80 3.49
N ARG A 261 -8.27 -15.90 3.30
CA ARG A 261 -9.22 -14.91 3.79
C ARG A 261 -9.20 -14.79 5.32
N LYS A 262 -9.02 -15.90 6.04
CA LYS A 262 -8.87 -15.89 7.50
C LYS A 262 -7.56 -15.23 7.94
N ILE A 263 -6.48 -15.39 7.17
CA ILE A 263 -5.21 -14.69 7.41
C ILE A 263 -5.41 -13.19 7.19
N ALA A 264 -6.01 -12.79 6.06
CA ALA A 264 -6.33 -11.40 5.77
C ALA A 264 -7.23 -10.76 6.86
N SER A 265 -8.26 -11.46 7.33
CA SER A 265 -9.13 -10.94 8.40
C SER A 265 -8.38 -10.74 9.73
N ASN A 266 -7.46 -11.64 10.08
CA ASN A 266 -6.57 -11.44 11.23
C ASN A 266 -5.68 -10.20 11.09
N HIS A 267 -5.20 -9.87 9.88
CA HIS A 267 -4.48 -8.63 9.63
C HIS A 267 -5.38 -7.40 9.86
N PHE A 268 -6.62 -7.40 9.36
CA PHE A 268 -7.57 -6.32 9.66
C PHE A 268 -7.89 -6.19 11.15
N PHE A 269 -8.06 -7.31 11.87
CA PHE A 269 -8.29 -7.26 13.31
C PHE A 269 -7.10 -6.67 14.07
N GLN A 270 -5.86 -6.93 13.64
CA GLN A 270 -4.70 -6.26 14.19
C GLN A 270 -4.67 -4.76 13.88
N ALA A 271 -5.09 -4.35 12.67
CA ALA A 271 -5.22 -2.93 12.34
C ALA A 271 -6.19 -2.19 13.27
N THR A 272 -7.22 -2.86 13.81
CA THR A 272 -8.12 -2.23 14.80
C THR A 272 -7.43 -1.79 16.10
N LYS A 273 -6.24 -2.33 16.42
CA LYS A 273 -5.42 -1.90 17.56
C LYS A 273 -4.98 -0.44 17.46
N ILE A 274 -5.00 0.16 16.26
CA ILE A 274 -4.70 1.59 16.08
C ILE A 274 -5.61 2.46 16.96
N ARG A 275 -6.86 2.02 17.22
CA ARG A 275 -7.74 2.66 18.20
C ARG A 275 -7.11 2.72 19.57
N ASP A 276 -6.55 1.61 20.05
CA ASP A 276 -6.00 1.50 21.40
C ASP A 276 -4.67 2.25 21.52
N ILE A 277 -3.89 2.35 20.44
CA ILE A 277 -2.66 3.15 20.37
C ILE A 277 -2.98 4.62 20.62
N PHE A 278 -4.03 5.14 19.98
CA PHE A 278 -4.35 6.57 19.97
C PHE A 278 -5.54 6.97 20.87
N LYS A 279 -6.06 6.06 21.70
CA LYS A 279 -7.24 6.33 22.55
C LYS A 279 -6.97 7.33 23.67
N ASN A 280 -5.72 7.46 24.11
CA ASN A 280 -5.35 8.11 25.38
C ASN A 280 -4.14 9.06 25.26
N GLU A 281 -3.83 9.53 24.06
CA GLU A 281 -2.84 10.62 23.88
C GLU A 281 -3.49 11.99 24.14
#